data_AF-C9SGW3-F1
#
_entry.id   AF-C9SGW3-F1
#
_cell.length_a   1.000
_cell.length_b   1.000
_cell.length_c   1.000
_cell.angle_alpha   90.00
_cell.angle_beta   90.00
_cell.angle_gamma   90.00
#
_symmetry.space_group_name_H-M   'P 1'
#
loop_
_entity.id
_entity.type
_entity.pdbx_description
1 polymer ?
#
loop_
_entity_poly.entity_id
_entity_poly.type
_entity_poly.pdbx_seq_one_letter_code
_entity_poly.pdbx_strand_id
1 'polypeptide(L)'
;MGLGSTMLGRRHVQPSVCSTLHEIQVEGTFPSGTYLVTVHNPIATDDGNLARALYGYVPRMPLTMISLYRSLPSSSRRGSVALVAVRTVKAPLNANRSTFSCGPRQR
;
A
#
# COMPACT_ATOMS: atom_id res chain seq x y z
N MET A 1 7.10 12.21 -2.40
CA MET A 1 7.32 11.37 -3.61
C MET A 1 6.07 10.52 -3.83
N GLY A 2 5.38 10.65 -4.97
CA GLY A 2 4.06 10.02 -5.17
C GLY A 2 3.88 9.33 -6.53
N LEU A 3 4.92 9.26 -7.35
CA LEU A 3 4.78 8.69 -8.69
C LEU A 3 4.56 7.18 -8.65
N GLY A 4 5.27 6.47 -7.75
CA GLY A 4 5.18 5.01 -7.61
C GLY A 4 3.77 4.50 -7.28
N SER A 5 2.99 5.23 -6.48
CA SER A 5 1.61 4.84 -6.13
C SER A 5 0.58 5.05 -7.25
N THR A 6 0.98 5.69 -8.36
CA THR A 6 0.12 5.93 -9.53
C THR A 6 0.35 4.94 -10.67
N MET A 7 1.35 4.06 -10.58
CA MET A 7 1.71 3.17 -11.68
C MET A 7 0.69 2.05 -11.87
N LEU A 8 0.39 1.30 -10.81
CA LEU A 8 -0.53 0.15 -10.85
C LEU A 8 -1.82 0.45 -10.10
N GLY A 9 -2.93 -0.07 -10.62
CA GLY A 9 -4.22 -0.01 -9.97
C GLY A 9 -4.65 -1.38 -9.44
N ARG A 10 -5.68 -1.41 -8.60
CA ARG A 10 -6.25 -2.64 -8.02
C ARG A 10 -6.67 -3.67 -9.07
N ARG A 11 -7.05 -3.21 -10.25
CA ARG A 11 -7.44 -4.10 -11.36
C ARG A 11 -6.25 -4.83 -11.97
N HIS A 12 -5.03 -4.31 -11.85
CA HIS A 12 -3.84 -4.90 -12.46
C HIS A 12 -3.13 -5.93 -11.58
N VAL A 13 -3.59 -6.10 -10.35
CA VAL A 13 -2.98 -6.98 -9.35
C VAL A 13 -4.03 -7.96 -8.81
N GLN A 14 -3.55 -9.07 -8.25
CA GLN A 14 -4.44 -9.99 -7.55
C GLN A 14 -5.06 -9.30 -6.30
N PRO A 15 -6.32 -9.59 -5.92
CA PRO A 15 -6.95 -8.95 -4.76
C PRO A 15 -6.19 -9.12 -3.44
N SER A 16 -5.47 -10.23 -3.27
CA SER A 16 -4.63 -10.49 -2.10
C SER A 16 -3.51 -9.45 -1.94
N VAL A 17 -2.91 -9.02 -3.05
CA VAL A 17 -1.78 -8.08 -3.10
C VAL A 17 -2.17 -6.73 -2.51
N CYS A 18 -3.40 -6.27 -2.75
CA CYS A 18 -3.90 -5.00 -2.20
C CYS A 18 -3.90 -4.99 -0.66
N SER A 19 -4.01 -6.15 -0.02
CA SER A 19 -4.05 -6.27 1.44
C SER A 19 -2.70 -6.59 2.08
N THR A 20 -1.79 -7.22 1.33
CA THR A 20 -0.48 -7.64 1.86
C THR A 20 0.64 -6.66 1.56
N LEU A 21 0.52 -5.89 0.47
CA LEU A 21 1.62 -5.07 -0.04
C LEU A 21 1.45 -3.61 0.39
N HIS A 22 2.03 -3.26 1.53
CA HIS A 22 1.95 -1.92 2.13
C HIS A 22 3.02 -0.96 1.62
N GLU A 23 4.23 -1.46 1.34
CA GLU A 23 5.34 -0.63 0.87
C GLU A 23 6.27 -1.38 -0.08
N ILE A 24 6.96 -0.61 -0.91
CA ILE A 24 8.05 -1.07 -1.78
C ILE A 24 9.26 -0.19 -1.50
N GLN A 25 10.42 -0.81 -1.36
CA GLN A 25 11.68 -0.09 -1.20
C GLN A 25 12.61 -0.47 -2.35
N VAL A 26 13.17 0.54 -3.01
CA VAL A 26 14.10 0.35 -4.12
C VAL A 26 15.30 1.25 -3.91
N GLU A 27 16.49 0.68 -4.03
CA GLU A 27 17.73 1.44 -4.06
C GLU A 27 18.09 1.76 -5.51
N GLY A 28 18.36 3.03 -5.80
CA GLY A 28 18.69 3.49 -7.14
C GLY A 28 19.76 4.57 -7.12
N THR A 29 20.62 4.55 -8.14
CA THR A 29 21.64 5.59 -8.35
C THR A 29 21.05 6.74 -9.15
N PHE A 30 20.99 7.91 -8.53
CA PHE A 30 20.62 9.17 -9.13
C PHE A 30 21.89 9.97 -9.46
N PRO A 31 21.81 11.02 -10.30
CA PRO A 31 22.97 11.86 -10.60
C PRO A 31 23.68 12.44 -9.37
N SER A 32 22.99 12.56 -8.23
CA SER A 32 23.54 13.05 -6.96
C SER A 32 24.06 11.96 -6.01
N GLY A 33 23.92 10.67 -6.36
CA GLY A 33 24.33 9.54 -5.52
C GLY A 33 23.28 8.43 -5.43
N THR A 34 23.53 7.44 -4.58
CA THR A 34 22.61 6.31 -4.36
C THR A 34 21.64 6.62 -3.23
N TYR A 35 20.36 6.37 -3.46
CA TYR A 35 19.29 6.63 -2.49
C TYR A 35 18.33 5.45 -2.41
N LEU A 36 17.81 5.23 -1.20
CA LEU A 36 16.68 4.34 -0.95
C LEU A 36 15.37 5.10 -1.14
N VAL A 37 14.56 4.67 -2.11
CA VAL A 37 13.25 5.23 -2.38
C VAL A 37 12.19 4.30 -1.81
N THR A 38 11.35 4.84 -0.93
CA THR A 38 10.21 4.12 -0.37
C THR A 38 8.91 4.60 -1.02
N VAL A 39 8.07 3.64 -1.41
CA VAL A 39 6.73 3.90 -1.95
C VAL A 39 5.73 3.31 -0.98
N HIS A 40 5.04 4.18 -0.26
CA HIS A 40 3.93 3.79 0.61
C HIS A 40 2.66 3.61 -0.21
N ASN A 41 1.90 2.55 0.09
CA ASN A 41 0.65 2.20 -0.57
C ASN A 41 0.74 2.26 -2.10
N PRO A 42 1.55 1.39 -2.71
CA PRO A 42 1.81 1.43 -4.16
C PRO A 42 0.58 1.15 -5.02
N ILE A 43 -0.47 0.53 -4.46
CA ILE A 43 -1.75 0.29 -5.12
C ILE A 43 -2.82 1.20 -4.51
N ALA A 44 -2.84 2.47 -4.93
CA ALA A 44 -3.76 3.48 -4.38
C ALA A 44 -5.04 3.66 -5.19
N THR A 45 -4.98 3.45 -6.51
CA THR A 45 -6.09 3.69 -7.45
C THR A 45 -6.66 2.41 -8.04
N ASP A 46 -7.84 2.45 -8.67
CA ASP A 46 -8.41 1.26 -9.33
C ASP A 46 -7.75 0.94 -10.68
N ASP A 47 -7.54 1.96 -11.53
CA ASP A 47 -6.95 1.77 -12.87
C ASP A 47 -5.47 2.15 -12.95
N GLY A 48 -4.95 3.12 -12.17
CA GLY A 48 -3.54 3.54 -12.29
C GLY A 48 -3.14 4.05 -13.67
N ASN A 49 -1.83 4.20 -13.93
CA ASN A 49 -1.28 4.69 -15.19
C ASN A 49 -0.27 3.68 -15.78
N LEU A 50 -0.74 2.82 -16.67
CA LEU A 50 0.09 1.78 -17.28
C LEU A 50 1.23 2.34 -18.14
N ALA A 51 1.08 3.53 -18.73
CA ALA A 51 2.16 4.15 -19.51
C ALA A 51 3.38 4.42 -18.63
N ARG A 52 3.16 4.77 -17.35
CA ARG A 52 4.23 4.91 -16.36
C ARG A 52 4.74 3.56 -15.87
N ALA A 53 3.85 2.58 -15.67
CA ALA A 53 4.23 1.24 -15.23
C ALA A 53 5.10 0.50 -16.28
N LEU A 54 4.88 0.77 -17.56
CA LEU A 54 5.61 0.19 -18.69
C LEU A 54 6.72 1.11 -19.21
N TYR A 55 7.07 2.16 -18.46
CA TYR A 55 8.14 3.07 -18.85
C TYR A 55 9.46 2.28 -19.00
N GLY A 56 10.09 2.39 -20.17
CA GLY A 56 11.32 1.66 -20.50
C GLY A 56 11.11 0.23 -21.00
N TYR A 57 9.88 -0.29 -21.01
CA TYR A 57 9.56 -1.57 -21.63
C TYR A 57 9.30 -1.39 -23.12
N VAL A 58 10.04 -2.13 -23.96
CA VAL A 58 9.80 -2.20 -25.41
C VAL A 58 9.09 -3.51 -25.71
N PRO A 59 7.76 -3.49 -25.92
CA PRO A 59 7.00 -4.72 -26.09
C PRO A 59 7.37 -5.38 -27.43
N ARG A 60 7.65 -6.69 -27.40
CA ARG A 60 7.83 -7.49 -28.63
C ARG A 60 6.51 -7.82 -29.35
N MET A 61 5.38 -7.40 -28.78
CA MET A 61 4.02 -7.72 -29.21
C MET A 61 3.11 -6.49 -29.08
N PRO A 62 2.01 -6.38 -29.85
CA PRO A 62 1.16 -5.20 -29.80
C PRO A 62 0.48 -5.00 -28.43
N LEU A 63 0.48 -3.75 -27.95
CA LEU A 63 -0.04 -3.33 -26.64
C LEU A 63 -1.56 -3.60 -26.44
N THR A 64 -2.28 -3.98 -27.49
CA THR A 64 -3.72 -4.28 -27.46
C THR A 64 -4.06 -5.44 -26.52
N MET A 65 -3.14 -6.37 -26.27
CA MET A 65 -3.34 -7.50 -25.33
C MET A 65 -3.40 -7.08 -23.85
N ILE A 66 -2.81 -5.95 -23.45
CA ILE A 66 -2.84 -5.49 -22.06
C ILE A 66 -4.24 -5.02 -21.64
N SER A 67 -5.07 -4.60 -22.60
CA SER A 67 -6.46 -4.21 -22.36
C SER A 67 -7.37 -5.38 -21.93
N LEU A 68 -6.92 -6.63 -22.01
CA LEU A 68 -7.72 -7.80 -21.65
C LEU A 68 -8.01 -7.90 -20.15
N TYR A 69 -7.18 -7.29 -19.29
CA TYR A 69 -7.39 -7.32 -17.85
C TYR A 69 -8.57 -6.45 -17.38
N ARG A 70 -9.17 -5.65 -18.28
CA ARG A 70 -10.28 -4.75 -17.96
C ARG A 70 -11.57 -5.50 -17.60
N SER A 71 -11.77 -6.74 -18.05
CA SER A 71 -13.09 -7.41 -17.94
C SER A 71 -13.20 -8.46 -16.84
N LEU A 72 -12.18 -8.71 -16.02
CA LEU A 72 -12.29 -9.71 -14.95
C LEU A 72 -13.00 -9.08 -13.72
N PRO A 73 -14.14 -9.63 -13.26
CA PRO A 73 -14.77 -9.17 -12.05
C PRO A 73 -13.81 -9.41 -10.88
N SER A 74 -13.53 -8.36 -10.12
CA SER A 74 -12.75 -8.46 -8.89
C SER A 74 -13.50 -9.35 -7.91
N SER A 75 -13.15 -10.63 -7.82
CA SER A 75 -13.71 -11.53 -6.82
C SER A 75 -13.24 -11.06 -5.44
N SER A 76 -14.11 -10.32 -4.76
CA SER A 76 -13.91 -9.91 -3.36
C SER A 76 -13.96 -11.16 -2.47
N ARG A 77 -12.85 -11.90 -2.41
CA ARG A 77 -12.62 -12.81 -1.29
C ARG A 77 -12.10 -11.95 -0.16
N ARG A 78 -12.94 -11.82 0.87
CA ARG A 78 -12.60 -11.28 2.19
C ARG A 78 -11.21 -11.79 2.59
N GLY A 79 -10.35 -10.86 3.01
CA GLY A 79 -8.90 -11.03 3.13
C GLY A 79 -8.45 -12.30 3.86
N SER A 80 -7.23 -12.74 3.56
CA SER A 80 -6.59 -13.96 4.08
C SER A 80 -6.32 -13.96 5.59
N VAL A 81 -6.62 -12.88 6.29
CA VAL A 81 -6.56 -12.77 7.75
C VAL A 81 -7.77 -11.99 8.23
N ALA A 82 -8.66 -12.68 8.95
CA ALA A 82 -9.80 -12.07 9.60
C ALA A 82 -9.37 -11.58 10.99
N LEU A 83 -9.34 -10.27 11.20
CA LEU A 83 -9.38 -9.73 12.55
C LEU A 83 -10.76 -10.07 13.12
N VAL A 84 -10.81 -10.92 14.15
CA VAL A 84 -12.05 -11.12 14.90
C VAL A 84 -12.38 -9.78 15.54
N ALA A 85 -13.52 -9.20 15.16
CA ALA A 85 -14.06 -8.02 15.81
C ALA A 85 -14.39 -8.39 17.27
N VAL A 86 -13.42 -8.24 18.16
CA VAL A 86 -13.64 -8.32 19.60
C VAL A 86 -14.59 -7.17 19.94
N ARG A 87 -15.72 -7.50 20.58
CA ARG A 87 -16.70 -6.53 21.10
C ARG A 87 -15.94 -5.36 21.71
N THR A 88 -16.36 -4.14 21.38
CA THR A 88 -15.78 -2.85 21.80
C THR A 88 -15.86 -2.65 23.31
N VAL A 89 -15.14 -3.45 24.08
CA VAL A 89 -14.92 -3.27 25.51
C VAL A 89 -13.52 -2.70 25.64
N LYS A 90 -13.43 -1.46 26.13
CA LYS A 90 -12.15 -0.83 26.42
C LYS A 90 -11.41 -1.71 27.43
N ALA A 91 -10.27 -2.29 27.02
CA ALA A 91 -9.42 -3.04 27.92
C ALA A 91 -8.72 -2.05 28.87
N PRO A 92 -8.86 -2.19 30.20
CA PRO A 92 -8.17 -1.31 31.13
C PRO A 92 -6.67 -1.60 31.06
N LEU A 93 -5.90 -0.62 30.59
CA LEU A 93 -4.44 -0.66 30.66
C LEU A 93 -4.00 -0.33 32.09
N ASN A 94 -3.08 -1.11 32.64
CA ASN A 94 -2.45 -0.85 33.95
C ASN A 94 -3.42 -0.70 35.15
N ALA A 95 -4.48 -1.52 35.22
CA ALA A 95 -5.52 -1.42 36.26
C ALA A 95 -5.03 -1.52 37.73
N ASN A 96 -3.86 -2.13 37.97
CA ASN A 96 -3.32 -2.40 39.31
C ASN A 96 -1.99 -1.69 39.61
N ARG A 97 -1.68 -0.58 38.91
CA ARG A 97 -0.44 0.16 39.11
C ARG A 97 -0.75 1.55 39.68
N SER A 98 0.04 1.99 40.67
CA SER A 98 0.01 3.37 41.13
C SER A 98 0.34 4.32 39.96
N THR A 99 -0.50 5.34 39.78
CA THR A 99 -0.34 6.35 38.74
C THR A 99 -0.06 7.70 39.40
N PHE A 100 0.88 8.45 38.82
CA PHE A 100 1.20 9.81 39.23
C PHE A 100 1.13 10.69 37.99
N SER A 101 0.25 11.70 37.99
CA SER A 101 0.23 12.74 36.97
C SER A 101 0.94 13.98 37.50
N CYS A 102 2.07 14.34 36.88
CA CYS A 102 2.80 15.56 37.23
C CYS A 102 2.30 16.69 36.31
N GLY A 103 1.61 17.67 36.89
CA GLY A 103 1.19 18.89 36.18
C GLY A 103 2.23 20.01 36.27
N PRO A 104 2.24 20.98 35.34
CA PRO A 104 3.14 22.13 35.44
C PRO A 104 2.83 22.93 36.71
N ARG A 105 3.87 23.24 37.47
CA ARG A 105 3.79 24.08 38.68
C ARG A 105 3.46 25.50 38.25
N GLN A 106 2.18 25.90 38.31
CA GLN A 106 1.78 27.29 38.10
C GLN A 106 2.52 28.17 39.11
N ARG A 107 3.32 29.10 38.60
CA ARG A 107 3.94 30.21 39.34
C ARG A 107 3.30 31.50 38.85
#